data_AF-A0A358CUH5-F1
#
_entry.id   AF-A0A358CUH5-F1
#
_cell.length_a   1.000
_cell.length_b   1.000
_cell.length_c   1.000
_cell.angle_alpha   90.00
_cell.angle_beta   90.00
_cell.angle_gamma   90.00
#
_symmetry.space_group_name_H-M   'P 1'
#
loop_
_entity.id
_entity.type
_entity.pdbx_description
1 polymer ?
#
loop_
_entity_poly.entity_id
_entity_poly.type
_entity_poly.pdbx_seq_one_letter_code
_entity_poly.pdbx_strand_id
1 'polypeptide(L)'
;MKLFVIFSRLCFLPLIYSLVISCAFEATVTATTPETIENAITKASRYLREQGQQPDGSFSPQSGPAVTALAIAALVRTGTSADSPMVLRAVQYVLTFQQSDGGIYQRDSA
;
A
#
# COMPACT_ATOMS: atom_id res chain seq x y z
N MET A 1 -54.79 39.82 16.74
CA MET A 1 -53.57 39.79 15.91
C MET A 1 -52.30 39.25 16.61
N LYS A 2 -52.40 38.55 17.75
CA LYS A 2 -51.24 37.90 18.43
C LYS A 2 -51.21 36.37 18.30
N LEU A 3 -52.26 35.77 17.71
CA LEU A 3 -52.45 34.32 17.66
C LEU A 3 -51.83 33.65 16.42
N PHE A 4 -51.54 34.42 15.35
CA PHE A 4 -51.00 33.88 14.09
C PHE A 4 -49.46 33.70 14.10
N VAL A 5 -48.75 34.36 15.01
CA VAL A 5 -47.28 34.32 15.09
C VAL A 5 -46.77 33.08 15.83
N ILE A 6 -47.59 32.47 16.69
CA ILE A 6 -47.20 31.31 17.51
C ILE A 6 -47.11 30.03 16.66
N PHE A 7 -47.98 29.87 15.66
CA PHE A 7 -48.00 28.67 14.81
C PHE A 7 -46.82 28.59 13.82
N SER A 8 -46.21 29.73 13.45
CA SER A 8 -45.06 29.75 12.53
C SER A 8 -43.75 29.27 13.19
N ARG A 9 -43.68 29.25 14.52
CA ARG A 9 -42.48 28.80 15.26
C ARG A 9 -42.46 27.31 15.59
N LEU A 10 -43.55 26.57 15.38
CA LEU A 10 -43.62 25.14 15.72
C LEU A 10 -43.22 24.18 14.59
N CYS A 11 -43.07 24.65 13.34
CA CYS A 11 -42.74 23.79 12.20
C CYS A 11 -41.24 23.65 11.90
N PHE A 12 -40.35 24.36 12.61
CA PHE A 12 -38.91 24.33 12.33
C PHE A 12 -38.08 23.49 13.31
N LEU A 13 -38.68 22.94 14.37
CA LEU A 13 -37.99 22.13 15.38
C LEU A 13 -37.45 20.77 14.87
N PRO A 14 -38.11 20.00 13.98
CA PRO A 14 -37.55 18.74 13.49
C PRO A 14 -36.46 18.90 12.43
N LEU A 15 -36.34 20.08 11.78
CA LEU A 15 -35.30 20.33 10.76
C LEU A 15 -33.94 20.66 11.39
N ILE A 16 -33.94 21.25 12.58
CA ILE A 16 -32.71 21.57 13.32
C ILE A 16 -32.11 20.31 13.95
N TYR A 17 -32.94 19.32 14.29
CA TYR A 17 -32.48 18.08 14.93
C TYR A 17 -31.73 17.12 13.99
N SER A 18 -32.01 17.15 12.67
CA SER A 18 -31.26 16.31 11.71
C SER A 18 -29.90 16.91 11.28
N LEU A 19 -29.70 18.23 11.46
CA LEU A 19 -28.45 18.89 11.08
C LEU A 19 -27.31 18.65 12.09
N VAL A 20 -27.63 18.30 13.34
CA VAL A 20 -26.62 18.09 14.40
C VAL A 20 -25.87 16.75 14.27
N ILE A 21 -26.47 15.75 13.62
CA ILE A 21 -25.88 14.41 13.50
C ILE A 21 -24.75 14.35 12.45
N SER A 22 -24.70 15.30 11.50
CA SER A 22 -23.71 15.29 10.41
C SER A 22 -22.34 15.92 10.76
N CYS A 23 -22.17 16.53 11.93
CA CYS A 23 -20.99 17.38 12.20
C CYS A 23 -19.83 16.69 12.96
N ALA A 24 -19.96 15.44 13.40
CA ALA A 24 -19.03 14.86 14.38
C ALA A 24 -18.34 13.55 13.96
N PHE A 25 -18.04 13.36 12.67
CA PHE A 25 -17.05 12.35 12.25
C PHE A 25 -15.79 13.04 11.74
N GLU A 26 -15.03 13.64 12.65
CA GLU A 26 -13.62 13.91 12.38
C GLU A 26 -12.83 12.61 12.56
N ALA A 27 -12.50 11.95 11.45
CA ALA A 27 -11.52 10.89 11.47
C ALA A 27 -10.14 11.51 11.77
N THR A 28 -9.70 11.47 13.03
CA THR A 28 -8.35 11.90 13.39
C THR A 28 -7.34 10.91 12.81
N VAL A 29 -6.71 11.29 11.68
CA VAL A 29 -5.59 10.53 11.13
C VAL A 29 -4.40 10.73 12.06
N THR A 30 -4.12 9.72 12.90
CA THR A 30 -2.94 9.74 13.78
C THR A 30 -1.72 9.32 12.97
N ALA A 31 -0.63 10.08 13.06
CA ALA A 31 0.62 9.71 12.41
C ALA A 31 1.14 8.35 12.93
N THR A 32 1.59 7.49 12.02
CA THR A 32 2.15 6.18 12.38
C THR A 32 3.46 6.34 13.16
N THR A 33 3.61 5.64 14.29
CA THR A 33 4.83 5.69 15.09
C THR A 33 5.99 4.96 14.40
N PRO A 34 7.26 5.35 14.65
CA PRO A 34 8.42 4.63 14.13
C PRO A 34 8.40 3.12 14.45
N GLU A 35 8.00 2.75 15.66
CA GLU A 35 7.83 1.35 16.07
C GLU A 35 6.81 0.60 15.20
N THR A 36 5.68 1.24 14.86
CA THR A 36 4.67 0.62 14.00
C THR A 36 5.21 0.40 12.58
N ILE A 37 6.01 1.34 12.07
CA ILE A 37 6.69 1.22 10.76
C ILE A 37 7.67 0.05 10.77
N GLU A 38 8.56 -0.04 11.77
CA GLU A 38 9.53 -1.13 11.90
C GLU A 38 8.86 -2.50 12.02
N ASN A 39 7.76 -2.57 12.78
CA ASN A 39 6.95 -3.78 12.89
C ASN A 39 6.33 -4.19 11.54
N ALA A 40 5.87 -3.22 10.75
CA ALA A 40 5.34 -3.48 9.41
C ALA A 40 6.44 -3.98 8.47
N ILE A 41 7.62 -3.33 8.47
CA ILE A 41 8.79 -3.74 7.67
C ILE A 41 9.22 -5.16 8.04
N THR A 42 9.30 -5.48 9.33
CA THR A 42 9.69 -6.80 9.83
C THR A 42 8.72 -7.87 9.34
N LYS A 43 7.41 -7.62 9.47
CA LYS A 43 6.36 -8.56 9.02
C LYS A 43 6.39 -8.76 7.50
N ALA A 44 6.45 -7.68 6.73
CA ALA A 44 6.49 -7.73 5.27
C ALA A 44 7.76 -8.42 4.76
N SER A 45 8.92 -8.09 5.33
CA SER A 45 10.20 -8.71 4.96
C SER A 45 10.20 -10.21 5.22
N ARG A 46 9.60 -10.65 6.33
CA ARG A 46 9.41 -12.08 6.61
C ARG A 46 8.52 -12.74 5.56
N TYR A 47 7.35 -12.16 5.28
CA TYR A 47 6.43 -12.70 4.28
C TYR A 47 7.09 -12.83 2.90
N LEU A 48 7.79 -11.79 2.43
CA LEU A 48 8.47 -11.81 1.14
C LEU A 48 9.55 -12.89 1.08
N ARG A 49 10.32 -13.09 2.16
CA ARG A 49 11.38 -14.11 2.21
C ARG A 49 10.83 -15.53 2.26
N GLU A 50 9.74 -15.76 2.99
CA GLU A 50 9.25 -17.11 3.31
C GLU A 50 8.13 -17.59 2.39
N GLN A 51 7.33 -16.67 1.84
CA GLN A 51 6.10 -16.99 1.11
C GLN A 51 6.01 -16.27 -0.24
N GLY A 52 6.59 -15.07 -0.35
CA GLY A 52 6.38 -14.21 -1.52
C GLY A 52 7.17 -14.61 -2.76
N GLN A 53 8.31 -15.28 -2.60
CA GLN A 53 9.17 -15.64 -3.73
C GLN A 53 8.76 -17.00 -4.32
N GLN A 54 8.58 -17.05 -5.63
CA GLN A 54 8.32 -18.28 -6.36
C GLN A 54 9.60 -19.13 -6.53
N PRO A 55 9.48 -20.43 -6.90
CA PRO A 55 10.64 -21.30 -7.10
C PRO A 55 11.66 -20.77 -8.13
N ASP A 56 11.18 -20.09 -9.18
CA ASP A 56 12.00 -19.48 -10.23
C ASP A 56 12.73 -18.20 -9.80
N GLY A 57 12.50 -17.73 -8.56
CA GLY A 57 13.10 -16.52 -8.02
C GLY A 57 12.24 -15.26 -8.16
N SER A 58 11.11 -15.33 -8.87
CA SER A 58 10.25 -14.17 -9.13
C SER A 58 9.36 -13.76 -7.94
N PHE A 59 8.92 -12.51 -7.98
CA PHE A 59 7.76 -12.00 -7.27
C PHE A 59 6.77 -11.44 -8.29
N SER A 60 5.52 -11.90 -8.26
CA SER A 60 4.45 -11.50 -9.19
C SER A 60 4.89 -11.51 -10.67
N PRO A 61 5.31 -12.67 -11.22
CA PRO A 61 5.92 -12.76 -12.55
C PRO A 61 5.06 -12.19 -13.68
N GLN A 62 3.73 -12.23 -13.52
CA GLN A 62 2.76 -11.65 -14.45
C GLN A 62 2.90 -10.12 -14.62
N SER A 63 3.57 -9.43 -13.70
CA SER A 63 3.81 -7.98 -13.72
C SER A 63 5.16 -7.60 -14.35
N GLY A 64 5.90 -8.57 -14.89
CA GLY A 64 7.23 -8.35 -15.45
C GLY A 64 8.34 -8.20 -14.40
N PRO A 65 9.56 -7.81 -14.82
CA PRO A 65 10.74 -7.86 -13.95
C PRO A 65 10.73 -6.81 -12.82
N ALA A 66 9.98 -5.71 -12.99
CA ALA A 66 10.04 -4.56 -12.11
C ALA A 66 9.59 -4.86 -10.66
N VAL A 67 8.54 -5.66 -10.48
CA VAL A 67 8.04 -6.00 -9.14
C VAL A 67 9.05 -6.87 -8.39
N THR A 68 9.70 -7.81 -9.09
CA THR A 68 10.77 -8.62 -8.51
C THR A 68 11.95 -7.75 -8.10
N ALA A 69 12.41 -6.84 -8.97
CA ALA A 69 13.49 -5.91 -8.68
C ALA A 69 13.18 -4.99 -7.49
N LEU A 70 11.95 -4.47 -7.41
CA LEU A 70 11.51 -3.63 -6.30
C LEU A 70 11.50 -4.39 -4.96
N ALA A 71 10.95 -5.60 -4.95
CA ALA A 71 10.86 -6.42 -3.74
C ALA A 71 12.25 -6.72 -3.18
N ILE A 72 13.21 -7.12 -4.03
CA ILE A 72 14.57 -7.44 -3.57
C ILE A 72 15.37 -6.20 -3.18
N ALA A 73 15.20 -5.07 -3.87
CA ALA A 73 15.83 -3.82 -3.47
C ALA A 73 15.35 -3.37 -2.09
N ALA A 74 14.04 -3.52 -1.81
CA ALA A 74 13.47 -3.24 -0.50
C ALA A 74 14.04 -4.17 0.58
N LEU A 75 14.05 -5.48 0.33
CA LEU A 75 14.58 -6.48 1.27
C LEU A 75 16.05 -6.24 1.63
N VAL A 76 16.89 -5.89 0.65
CA VAL A 76 18.31 -5.58 0.89
C VAL A 76 18.45 -4.32 1.73
N ARG A 77 17.70 -3.26 1.40
CA ARG A 77 17.69 -2.01 2.16
C ARG A 77 17.21 -2.18 3.61
N THR A 78 16.38 -3.19 3.87
CA THR A 78 15.85 -3.48 5.22
C THR A 78 16.61 -4.60 5.94
N GLY A 79 17.79 -4.99 5.44
CA GLY A 79 18.75 -5.83 6.17
C GLY A 79 18.87 -7.28 5.69
N THR A 80 18.21 -7.67 4.59
CA THR A 80 18.49 -8.96 3.95
C THR A 80 19.85 -8.90 3.26
N SER A 81 20.72 -9.89 3.49
CA SER A 81 22.02 -9.93 2.81
C SER A 81 21.85 -9.99 1.29
N ALA A 82 22.60 -9.13 0.58
CA ALA A 82 22.64 -9.10 -0.88
C ALA A 82 23.18 -10.42 -1.47
N ASP A 83 24.03 -11.13 -0.73
CA ASP A 83 24.61 -12.41 -1.13
C ASP A 83 23.73 -13.61 -0.75
N SER A 84 22.56 -13.36 -0.15
CA SER A 84 21.66 -14.46 0.24
C SER A 84 21.18 -15.22 -1.00
N PRO A 85 21.03 -16.56 -0.93
CA PRO A 85 20.57 -17.36 -2.07
C PRO A 85 19.24 -16.90 -2.67
N MET A 86 18.36 -16.29 -1.86
CA MET A 86 17.05 -15.80 -2.32
C MET A 86 17.15 -14.50 -3.12
N VAL A 87 18.05 -13.59 -2.74
CA VAL A 87 18.35 -12.38 -3.52
C VAL A 87 19.02 -12.76 -4.84
N LEU A 88 20.00 -13.68 -4.81
CA LEU A 88 20.70 -14.12 -6.02
C LEU A 88 19.75 -14.78 -7.04
N ARG A 89 18.78 -15.59 -6.59
CA ARG A 89 17.75 -16.17 -7.48
C ARG A 89 16.87 -15.10 -8.11
N ALA A 90 16.44 -14.09 -7.35
CA ALA A 90 15.65 -13.00 -7.90
C ALA A 90 16.43 -12.15 -8.92
N VAL A 91 17.70 -11.88 -8.65
CA VAL A 91 18.58 -11.19 -9.61
C VAL A 91 18.73 -12.01 -10.89
N GLN A 92 18.93 -13.32 -10.78
CA GLN A 92 18.96 -14.22 -11.94
C GLN A 92 17.66 -14.16 -12.73
N TYR A 93 16.50 -14.22 -12.08
CA TYR A 93 15.19 -14.05 -12.73
C TYR A 93 15.11 -12.70 -13.48
N VAL A 94 15.45 -11.59 -12.83
CA VAL A 94 15.40 -10.25 -13.44
C VAL A 94 16.32 -10.16 -14.67
N LEU A 95 17.50 -10.76 -14.62
CA LEU A 95 18.45 -10.76 -15.74
C LEU A 95 17.97 -11.55 -16.96
N THR A 96 16.98 -12.45 -16.82
CA THR A 96 16.35 -13.10 -17.99
C THR A 96 15.58 -12.13 -18.90
N PHE A 97 15.27 -10.93 -18.39
CA PHE A 97 14.59 -9.86 -19.13
C PHE A 97 15.55 -8.82 -19.71
N GLN A 98 16.87 -9.04 -19.60
CA GLN A 98 17.87 -8.17 -20.20
C GLN A 98 17.77 -8.20 -21.73
N GLN A 99 17.83 -7.02 -22.34
CA GLN A 99 17.79 -6.83 -23.78
C GLN A 99 19.17 -6.39 -24.32
N SER A 100 19.36 -6.48 -25.63
CA SER A 100 20.63 -6.11 -26.28
C SER A 100 20.95 -4.61 -26.20
N ASP A 101 19.95 -3.78 -25.93
CA ASP A 101 20.11 -2.33 -25.67
C ASP A 101 20.50 -2.01 -24.22
N GLY A 102 20.61 -3.03 -23.35
CA GLY A 102 20.92 -2.89 -21.93
C GLY A 102 19.70 -2.66 -21.03
N GLY A 103 18.50 -2.49 -21.59
CA GLY A 103 17.25 -2.40 -20.84
C GLY A 103 16.84 -3.74 -20.21
N ILE A 104 15.94 -3.67 -19.23
CA ILE A 104 15.36 -4.84 -18.56
C ILE A 104 13.83 -4.70 -18.59
N TYR A 105 13.19 -5.38 -19.54
CA TYR A 105 11.75 -5.30 -19.78
C TYR A 105 11.23 -6.56 -20.49
N GLN A 106 9.91 -6.76 -20.48
CA GLN A 106 9.27 -7.77 -21.33
C GLN A 106 9.26 -7.27 -22.78
N ARG A 107 9.67 -8.09 -23.75
CA ARG A 107 9.85 -7.65 -25.16
C ARG A 107 8.64 -6.92 -25.73
N ASP A 108 7.43 -7.33 -25.35
CA ASP A 108 6.19 -6.76 -25.90
C ASP A 108 5.69 -5.53 -25.13
N SER A 109 6.51 -4.97 -24.22
CA SER A 109 6.17 -3.81 -23.38
C SER A 109 6.83 -2.49 -23.81
N ALA A 110 7.72 -2.52 -24.80
CA ALA A 110 8.46 -1.37 -25.30
C ALA A 110 7.98 -0.94 -26.69
#